data_AF-A0A2N2R5A9-F1
#
_entry.id   AF-A0A2N2R5A9-F1
#
_cell.length_a   1.000
_cell.length_b   1.000
_cell.length_c   1.000
_cell.angle_alpha   90.00
_cell.angle_beta   90.00
_cell.angle_gamma   90.00
#
_symmetry.space_group_name_H-M   'P 1'
#
loop_
_entity.id
_entity.type
_entity.pdbx_description
1 polymer ?
#
loop_
_entity_poly.entity_id
_entity_poly.type
_entity_poly.pdbx_seq_one_letter_code
_entity_poly.pdbx_strand_id
1 'polypeptide(L)'
;MPFGFYIIMAAQFFSALADNALLIAAIAALREMQAPAEYEPLLKTFFTVSYVVLAAFVGAFADSMPKGRVMLISNGIKIIGCSMMFF
;
A
#
# COMPACT_ATOMS: atom_id res chain seq x y z
N MET A 1 1.55 -13.41 -26.55
CA MET A 1 1.31 -12.63 -25.32
C MET A 1 1.74 -11.19 -25.59
N PRO A 2 0.83 -10.19 -25.55
CA PRO A 2 1.19 -8.81 -25.89
C PRO A 2 2.15 -8.24 -24.85
N PHE A 3 3.15 -7.47 -25.30
CA PHE A 3 4.20 -6.89 -24.46
C PHE A 3 3.64 -6.06 -23.28
N GLY A 4 2.47 -5.42 -23.47
CA GLY A 4 1.77 -4.67 -22.43
C GLY A 4 1.30 -5.51 -21.24
N PHE A 5 1.04 -6.81 -21.41
CA PHE A 5 0.66 -7.70 -20.31
C PHE A 5 1.82 -7.87 -19.31
N TYR A 6 3.03 -8.09 -19.81
CA TYR A 6 4.22 -8.24 -18.96
C TYR A 6 4.52 -6.96 -18.18
N ILE A 7 4.34 -5.79 -18.79
CA ILE A 7 4.52 -4.50 -18.11
C ILE A 7 3.50 -4.34 -16.98
N ILE A 8 2.22 -4.67 -17.21
CA ILE A 8 1.19 -4.60 -16.16
C ILE A 8 1.48 -5.60 -15.03
N MET A 9 1.89 -6.81 -15.36
CA MET A 9 2.25 -7.83 -14.36
C MET A 9 3.46 -7.42 -13.53
N ALA A 10 4.52 -6.89 -14.15
CA ALA A 10 5.68 -6.39 -13.44
C ALA A 10 5.32 -5.21 -12.53
N ALA A 11 4.51 -4.27 -13.02
CA ALA A 11 4.04 -3.16 -12.22
C ALA A 11 3.21 -3.65 -11.01
N GLN A 12 2.31 -4.62 -11.21
CA GLN A 12 1.50 -5.24 -10.14
C GLN A 12 2.39 -5.91 -9.10
N PHE A 13 3.42 -6.63 -9.53
CA PHE A 13 4.40 -7.23 -8.64
C PHE A 13 5.10 -6.19 -7.77
N PHE A 14 5.67 -5.14 -8.37
CA PHE A 14 6.36 -4.09 -7.60
C PHE A 14 5.42 -3.30 -6.71
N SER A 15 4.18 -3.08 -7.14
CA SER A 15 3.15 -2.41 -6.34
C SER A 15 2.81 -3.22 -5.09
N ALA A 16 2.61 -4.53 -5.22
CA ALA A 16 2.35 -5.42 -4.10
C ALA A 16 3.58 -5.60 -3.19
N LEU A 17 4.78 -5.60 -3.76
CA LEU A 17 6.03 -5.60 -2.99
C LEU A 17 6.14 -4.33 -2.12
N ALA A 18 5.81 -3.17 -2.67
CA ALA A 18 5.82 -1.90 -1.96
C ALA A 18 4.81 -1.86 -0.80
N ASP A 19 3.60 -2.44 -0.97
CA ASP A 19 2.60 -2.53 0.10
C ASP A 19 3.14 -3.28 1.33
N ASN A 20 3.75 -4.44 1.08
CA ASN A 20 4.30 -5.27 2.15
C ASN A 20 5.53 -4.60 2.78
N ALA A 21 6.41 -4.00 1.98
CA ALA A 21 7.58 -3.29 2.46
C ALA A 21 7.21 -2.09 3.34
N LEU A 22 6.18 -1.32 2.97
CA LEU A 22 5.69 -0.19 3.76
C LEU A 22 5.17 -0.64 5.13
N LEU A 23 4.40 -1.73 5.20
CA LEU A 23 3.93 -2.28 6.47
C LEU A 23 5.10 -2.74 7.37
N ILE A 24 6.10 -3.42 6.79
CA ILE A 24 7.30 -3.86 7.52
C ILE A 24 8.09 -2.66 8.03
N ALA A 25 8.29 -1.65 7.19
CA ALA A 25 8.99 -0.42 7.59
C ALA A 25 8.23 0.32 8.70
N ALA A 26 6.89 0.36 8.66
CA ALA A 26 6.09 1.00 9.69
C ALA A 26 6.20 0.27 11.04
N ILE A 27 6.23 -1.06 11.02
CA ILE A 27 6.48 -1.87 12.22
C ILE A 27 7.91 -1.63 12.74
N ALA A 28 8.90 -1.54 11.86
CA ALA A 28 10.29 -1.26 12.26
C ALA A 28 10.43 0.12 12.90
N ALA A 29 9.83 1.16 12.31
CA ALA A 29 9.81 2.51 12.88
C ALA A 29 9.14 2.54 14.26
N LEU A 30 8.01 1.82 14.42
CA LEU A 30 7.32 1.71 15.71
C LEU A 30 8.19 1.06 16.79
N ARG A 31 8.98 0.04 16.43
CA ARG A 31 9.94 -0.61 17.33
C ARG A 31 11.10 0.32 17.71
N GLU A 32 11.59 1.12 16.77
CA GLU A 32 12.67 2.07 17.01
C GLU A 32 12.26 3.17 18.00
N MET A 33 10.99 3.58 17.97
CA MET A 33 10.39 4.51 18.94
C MET A 33 10.15 3.89 20.34
N GLN A 34 10.57 2.64 20.58
CA GLN A 34 10.33 1.90 21.82
C GLN A 34 8.85 1.85 22.23
N ALA A 35 7.94 1.86 21.25
CA ALA A 35 6.53 1.75 21.54
C ALA A 35 6.21 0.37 22.18
N PRO A 36 5.29 0.31 23.14
CA PRO A 36 4.79 -0.94 23.70
C PRO A 36 4.43 -1.98 22.63
N ALA A 37 4.74 -3.25 22.88
CA ALA A 37 4.53 -4.33 21.92
C ALA A 37 3.06 -4.51 21.50
N GLU A 38 2.12 -3.93 22.25
CA GLU A 38 0.68 -3.85 21.94
C GLU A 38 0.37 -2.96 20.72
N TYR A 39 1.26 -2.03 20.36
CA TYR A 39 1.06 -1.17 19.20
C TYR A 39 1.30 -1.89 17.86
N GLU A 40 2.12 -2.96 17.82
CA GLU A 40 2.31 -3.76 16.60
C GLU A 40 1.01 -4.42 16.09
N PRO A 41 0.23 -5.16 16.91
CA PRO A 41 -1.05 -5.73 16.47
C PRO A 41 -2.09 -4.65 16.21
N LEU A 42 -2.08 -3.53 16.96
CA LEU A 42 -2.93 -2.38 16.72
C LEU A 42 -2.68 -1.74 15.35
N LEU A 43 -1.41 -1.55 14.97
CA LEU A 43 -1.03 -1.02 13.66
C LEU A 43 -1.51 -1.93 12.53
N LYS A 44 -1.37 -3.26 12.68
CA LYS A 44 -1.93 -4.23 11.73
C LYS A 44 -3.45 -4.14 11.63
N THR A 45 -4.15 -4.02 12.76
CA THR A 45 -5.63 -3.89 12.74
C THR A 45 -6.06 -2.58 12.09
N PHE A 46 -5.40 -1.46 12.37
CA PHE A 46 -5.66 -0.19 11.68
C PHE A 46 -5.44 -0.31 10.16
N PHE A 47 -4.37 -0.99 9.73
CA PHE A 47 -4.14 -1.28 8.31
C PHE A 47 -5.27 -2.11 7.70
N THR A 48 -5.67 -3.20 8.35
CA THR A 48 -6.74 -4.09 7.86
C THR A 48 -8.09 -3.40 7.83
N VAL A 49 -8.45 -2.67 8.89
CA VAL A 49 -9.73 -1.94 8.96
C VAL A 49 -9.78 -0.87 7.87
N SER A 50 -8.70 -0.09 7.72
CA SER A 50 -8.62 0.92 6.66
C SER A 50 -8.76 0.28 5.28
N TYR A 51 -8.07 -0.84 5.04
CA TYR A 51 -8.17 -1.59 3.78
C TYR A 51 -9.60 -2.06 3.50
N VAL A 52 -10.29 -2.65 4.48
CA VAL A 52 -11.65 -3.16 4.32
C VAL A 52 -12.67 -2.04 4.12
N VAL A 53 -12.60 -0.98 4.93
CA VAL A 53 -13.55 0.14 4.85
C VAL A 53 -13.37 0.88 3.53
N LEU A 54 -12.14 1.14 3.11
CA LEU A 54 -11.87 1.82 1.84
C LEU A 54 -12.19 0.94 0.64
N ALA A 55 -12.12 -0.40 0.75
CA ALA A 55 -12.34 -1.33 -0.36
C ALA A 55 -13.65 -1.07 -1.12
N ALA A 56 -14.73 -0.78 -0.41
CA ALA A 56 -16.04 -0.50 -1.00
C ALA A 56 -16.05 0.77 -1.88
N PHE A 57 -15.19 1.75 -1.57
CA PHE A 57 -15.09 3.02 -2.29
C PHE A 57 -14.06 2.94 -3.42
N VAL A 58 -12.87 2.40 -3.13
CA VAL A 58 -11.79 2.32 -4.12
C VAL A 58 -12.07 1.30 -5.22
N GLY A 59 -12.95 0.32 -5.01
CA GLY A 59 -13.38 -0.63 -6.05
C GLY A 59 -14.10 0.06 -7.21
N ALA A 60 -15.20 0.77 -6.92
CA ALA A 60 -15.93 1.53 -7.95
C ALA A 60 -15.07 2.62 -8.61
N PHE A 61 -14.18 3.25 -7.83
CA PHE A 61 -13.21 4.20 -8.37
C PHE A 61 -12.22 3.55 -9.34
N ALA A 62 -11.64 2.39 -8.98
CA ALA A 62 -10.69 1.67 -9.81
C ALA A 62 -11.33 1.12 -11.10
N ASP A 63 -12.60 0.71 -11.06
CA ASP A 63 -13.32 0.19 -12.22
C ASP A 63 -13.66 1.29 -13.24
N SER A 64 -13.76 2.55 -12.80
CA SER A 64 -14.04 3.70 -13.67
C SER A 64 -12.85 4.18 -14.50
N MET A 65 -11.64 3.63 -14.26
CA MET A 65 -10.39 4.13 -14.83
C MET A 65 -9.57 3.02 -15.51
N PRO A 66 -8.76 3.36 -16.54
CA PRO A 66 -7.77 2.41 -17.08
C PRO A 66 -6.81 1.93 -15.98
N LYS A 67 -6.55 0.61 -15.93
CA LYS A 67 -5.73 -0.03 -14.88
C LYS A 67 -4.39 0.67 -14.61
N GLY A 68 -3.74 1.17 -15.66
CA GLY A 68 -2.48 1.91 -15.55
C GLY A 68 -2.60 3.23 -14.76
N ARG A 69 -3.71 3.97 -14.87
CA ARG A 69 -3.93 5.19 -14.08
C ARG A 69 -4.21 4.88 -12.62
N VAL A 70 -5.04 3.88 -12.34
CA VAL A 70 -5.32 3.41 -10.97
C VAL A 70 -4.01 3.06 -10.26
N MET A 71 -3.15 2.33 -10.97
CA MET A 71 -1.86 1.91 -10.49
C MET A 71 -0.88 3.06 -10.21
N LEU A 72 -0.85 4.08 -11.07
CA LEU A 72 -0.05 5.28 -10.84
C LEU A 72 -0.54 6.04 -9.59
N ILE A 73 -1.85 6.19 -9.43
CA ILE A 73 -2.44 6.86 -8.26
C ILE A 73 -2.13 6.06 -6.98
N SER A 74 -2.35 4.75 -6.97
CA SER A 74 -2.09 3.91 -5.80
C SER A 74 -0.61 3.91 -5.42
N ASN A 75 0.29 3.82 -6.42
CA ASN A 75 1.73 3.87 -6.15
C ASN A 75 2.17 5.26 -5.68
N GLY A 76 1.56 6.34 -6.18
CA GLY A 76 1.81 7.69 -5.68
C GLY A 76 1.44 7.86 -4.22
N ILE A 77 0.28 7.34 -3.80
CA ILE A 77 -0.14 7.32 -2.39
C ILE A 77 0.86 6.56 -1.52
N LYS A 78 1.36 5.41 -1.98
CA LYS A 78 2.38 4.64 -1.25
C LYS A 78 3.69 5.42 -1.10
N ILE A 79 4.14 6.11 -2.14
CA ILE A 79 5.34 6.95 -2.09
C ILE A 79 5.15 8.06 -1.04
N ILE A 80 4.01 8.75 -1.07
CA ILE A 80 3.70 9.79 -0.07
C ILE A 80 3.69 9.19 1.35
N GLY A 81 3.08 8.02 1.55
CA GLY A 81 3.07 7.31 2.83
C GLY A 81 4.48 6.96 3.31
N CYS A 82 5.33 6.41 2.44
CA CYS A 82 6.74 6.17 2.74
C CYS A 82 7.49 7.46 3.06
N SER A 83 7.26 8.54 2.31
CA SER A 83 7.89 9.84 2.57
C SER A 83 7.48 10.42 3.92
N MET A 84 6.21 10.27 4.32
CA MET A 84 5.72 10.69 5.63
C MET A 84 6.35 9.91 6.79
N MET A 85 6.87 8.71 6.56
CA MET A 85 7.56 7.93 7.60
C MET A 85 8.99 8.42 7.86
N PHE A 86 9.58 9.19 6.94
CA PHE A 86 10.92 9.75 7.11
C PHE A 86 10.94 11.07 7.89
N PHE A 87 9.79 11.71 8.08
CA PHE A 87 9.64 12.98 8.81
C PHE A 87 8.88 12.76 10.10
#